data_AF-A0A1I9G6W3-F1
#
_entry.id   AF-A0A1I9G6W3-F1
#
_cell.length_a   1.000
_cell.length_b   1.000
_cell.length_c   1.000
_cell.angle_alpha   90.00
_cell.angle_beta   90.00
_cell.angle_gamma   90.00
#
_symmetry.space_group_name_H-M   'P 1'
#
loop_
_entity.id
_entity.type
_entity.pdbx_description
1 polymer ?
#
loop_
_entity_poly.entity_id
_entity_poly.type
_entity_poly.pdbx_seq_one_letter_code
_entity_poly.pdbx_strand_id
1 'polypeptide(L)'
;EVKFCDTEIAKRNEEIESYRKLQKHLEELPKKLTHNVNVPLGKVGFMRGRLVHTNEVMVLLGDNYFAVCSCFHACEIIEHRISCKFRISCKFISLKINHGW
;
A
#
# COMPACT_ATOMS: atom_id res chain seq x y z
N GLU A 1 8.49 27.87 9.74
CA GLU A 1 8.62 26.58 9.04
C GLU A 1 7.91 25.36 9.66
N VAL A 2 7.42 25.40 10.91
CA VAL A 2 6.83 24.22 11.59
C VAL A 2 5.64 23.61 10.84
N LYS A 3 4.76 24.45 10.28
CA LYS A 3 3.54 24.02 9.56
C LYS A 3 3.80 23.09 8.36
N PHE A 4 4.93 23.27 7.66
CA PHE A 4 5.27 22.44 6.50
C PHE A 4 5.70 21.03 6.93
N CYS A 5 6.39 20.93 8.07
CA CYS A 5 6.78 19.65 8.65
C CYS A 5 5.53 18.86 9.06
N ASP A 6 4.56 19.52 9.70
CA ASP A 6 3.32 18.87 10.16
C ASP A 6 2.47 18.33 9.01
N THR A 7 2.34 19.07 7.91
CA THR A 7 1.61 18.62 6.71
C THR A 7 2.28 17.41 6.05
N GLU A 8 3.61 17.41 6.01
CA GLU A 8 4.41 16.33 5.42
C GLU A 8 4.39 15.05 6.27
N ILE A 9 4.28 15.19 7.59
CA ILE A 9 4.08 14.07 8.52
C ILE A 9 2.66 13.50 8.36
N ALA A 10 1.65 14.37 8.30
CA ALA A 10 0.26 13.95 8.12
C ALA A 10 0.07 13.13 6.83
N LYS A 11 0.63 13.62 5.71
CA LYS A 11 0.58 12.90 4.43
C LYS A 11 1.23 11.52 4.49
N ARG A 12 2.40 11.40 5.11
CA ARG A 12 3.10 10.12 5.28
C ARG A 12 2.29 9.14 6.13
N ASN A 13 1.60 9.61 7.16
CA ASN A 13 0.75 8.78 8.01
C ASN A 13 -0.47 8.26 7.25
N GLU A 14 -1.10 9.09 6.43
CA GLU A 14 -2.21 8.69 5.56
C GLU A 14 -1.78 7.62 4.56
N GLU A 15 -0.61 7.78 3.93
CA GLU A 15 -0.02 6.77 3.05
C GLU A 15 0.18 5.44 3.78
N ILE A 16 0.74 5.44 4.99
CA ILE A 16 0.94 4.22 5.80
C ILE A 16 -0.40 3.56 6.15
N GLU A 17 -1.42 4.35 6.49
CA GLU A 17 -2.75 3.81 6.79
C GLU A 17 -3.37 3.14 5.56
N SER A 18 -3.19 3.71 4.37
CA SER A 18 -3.66 3.13 3.11
C SER A 18 -3.00 1.76 2.84
N TYR A 19 -1.68 1.64 3.10
CA TYR A 19 -0.95 0.37 2.97
C TYR A 19 -1.43 -0.69 3.98
N ARG A 20 -1.76 -0.28 5.22
CA ARG A 20 -2.32 -1.20 6.23
C ARG A 20 -3.71 -1.71 5.85
N LYS A 21 -4.55 -0.86 5.25
CA LYS A 21 -5.87 -1.28 4.72
C LYS A 21 -5.69 -2.28 3.57
N LEU A 22 -4.75 -2.02 2.66
CA LEU A 22 -4.42 -2.92 1.56
C LEU A 22 -3.94 -4.29 2.07
N GLN A 23 -3.05 -4.32 3.06
CA GLN A 23 -2.54 -5.55 3.67
C GLN A 23 -3.67 -6.42 4.23
N LYS A 24 -4.60 -5.83 5.00
CA LYS A 24 -5.76 -6.57 5.55
C LYS A 24 -6.64 -7.16 4.45
N HIS A 25 -6.88 -6.40 3.37
CA HIS A 25 -7.67 -6.90 2.24
C HIS A 25 -6.95 -8.07 1.53
N LEU A 26 -5.63 -7.97 1.35
CA LEU A 26 -4.82 -9.04 0.75
C LEU A 26 -4.81 -10.33 1.59
N GLU A 27 -4.92 -10.22 2.91
CA GLU A 27 -5.05 -11.37 3.81
C GLU A 27 -6.46 -12.01 3.77
N GLU A 28 -7.50 -11.23 3.48
CA GLU A 28 -8.88 -11.70 3.42
C GLU A 28 -9.27 -12.29 2.05
N LEU A 29 -8.69 -11.77 0.96
CA LEU A 29 -8.94 -12.23 -0.41
C LEU A 29 -8.74 -13.73 -0.64
N PRO A 30 -7.62 -14.36 -0.23
CA PRO A 30 -7.35 -15.78 -0.50
C PRO A 30 -8.25 -16.73 0.33
N LYS A 31 -8.97 -16.22 1.34
CA LYS A 31 -9.83 -17.06 2.21
C LYS A 31 -11.09 -17.58 1.50
N LYS A 32 -11.50 -16.98 0.39
CA LYS A 32 -12.59 -17.53 -0.45
C LYS A 32 -12.11 -17.70 -1.89
N LEU A 33 -12.44 -18.84 -2.47
CA LEU A 33 -12.07 -19.20 -3.84
C LEU A 33 -12.73 -18.31 -4.89
N THR A 34 -13.94 -17.82 -4.61
CA THR A 34 -14.71 -16.98 -5.53
C THR A 34 -15.46 -15.90 -4.76
N HIS A 35 -15.25 -14.64 -5.11
CA HIS A 35 -16.03 -13.50 -4.60
C HIS A 35 -16.85 -12.90 -5.74
N ASN A 36 -18.15 -12.72 -5.54
CA ASN A 36 -18.97 -11.94 -6.47
C ASN A 36 -18.81 -10.46 -6.11
N VAL A 37 -18.24 -9.67 -7.02
CA VAL A 37 -17.87 -8.27 -6.78
C VAL A 37 -18.49 -7.36 -7.84
N ASN A 38 -18.94 -6.18 -7.42
CA ASN A 38 -19.40 -5.12 -8.31
C ASN A 38 -18.23 -4.19 -8.61
N VAL A 39 -17.71 -4.23 -9.83
CA VAL A 39 -16.60 -3.37 -10.27
C VAL A 39 -17.18 -2.06 -10.79
N PRO A 40 -16.81 -0.89 -10.23
CA PRO A 40 -17.26 0.39 -10.74
C PRO A 40 -16.66 0.66 -12.13
N LEU A 41 -17.51 0.77 -13.16
CA LEU A 41 -17.15 1.18 -14.52
C LEU A 41 -17.57 2.63 -14.75
N GLY A 42 -16.86 3.55 -14.09
CA GLY A 42 -17.11 4.99 -14.20
C GLY A 42 -18.24 5.49 -13.31
N LYS A 43 -18.83 6.65 -13.67
CA LYS A 43 -19.73 7.42 -12.79
C LYS A 43 -21.13 6.81 -12.61
N VAL A 44 -21.58 5.93 -13.51
CA VAL A 44 -23.00 5.54 -13.61
C VAL A 44 -23.21 4.02 -13.67
N GLY A 45 -22.15 3.20 -13.63
CA GLY A 45 -22.26 1.77 -13.88
C GLY A 45 -21.42 0.93 -12.93
N PHE A 46 -22.02 -0.16 -12.44
CA PHE A 46 -21.30 -1.26 -11.79
C PHE A 46 -21.43 -2.52 -12.64
N MET A 47 -20.31 -3.16 -12.94
CA MET A 47 -20.28 -4.45 -13.60
C MET A 47 -20.27 -5.57 -12.56
N ARG A 48 -21.23 -6.49 -12.66
CA ARG A 48 -21.25 -7.70 -11.84
C ARG A 48 -20.21 -8.67 -12.38
N GLY A 49 -19.23 -9.02 -11.57
CA GLY A 49 -18.18 -9.97 -11.92
C GLY A 49 -17.90 -10.95 -10.79
N ARG A 50 -17.09 -11.96 -11.10
CA ARG A 50 -16.54 -12.88 -10.12
C ARG A 50 -15.03 -12.76 -10.12
N LEU A 51 -14.44 -12.57 -8.95
CA LEU A 51 -13.00 -12.63 -8.78
C LEU A 51 -12.59 -14.11 -8.78
N VAL A 52 -11.78 -14.49 -9.76
CA VAL A 52 -11.17 -15.83 -9.92
C VAL A 52 -9.66 -15.65 -9.73
N HIS A 53 -8.97 -16.64 -9.15
CA HIS A 53 -7.54 -16.56 -8.80
C HIS A 53 -7.23 -15.49 -7.74
N THR A 54 -7.97 -15.51 -6.63
CA THR A 54 -7.80 -14.60 -5.47
C THR A 54 -6.46 -14.75 -4.73
N ASN A 55 -5.61 -15.68 -5.17
CA ASN A 55 -4.30 -15.98 -4.61
C ASN A 55 -3.15 -15.27 -5.34
N GLU A 56 -3.41 -14.72 -6.52
CA GLU A 56 -2.44 -14.05 -7.38
C GLU A 56 -2.82 -12.57 -7.53
N VAL A 57 -1.83 -11.70 -7.35
CA VAL A 57 -2.00 -10.25 -7.35
C VAL A 57 -0.90 -9.63 -8.18
N MET A 58 -1.26 -8.60 -8.94
CA MET A 58 -0.32 -7.82 -9.71
C MET A 58 0.27 -6.70 -8.85
N VAL A 59 1.58 -6.72 -8.64
CA VAL A 59 2.30 -5.74 -7.83
C VAL A 59 3.20 -4.89 -8.73
N LEU A 60 3.15 -3.57 -8.57
CA LEU A 60 4.05 -2.63 -9.21
C LEU A 60 5.39 -2.61 -8.45
N LEU A 61 6.49 -3.06 -9.07
CA LEU A 61 7.83 -3.09 -8.44
C LEU A 61 8.60 -1.77 -8.56
N GLY A 62 8.32 -0.99 -9.61
CA GLY A 62 9.01 0.26 -9.96
C GLY A 62 9.03 0.44 -11.48
N ASP A 63 9.22 1.67 -11.98
CA ASP A 63 9.37 1.98 -13.41
C ASP A 63 8.32 1.33 -14.34
N ASN A 64 7.06 1.28 -13.89
CA ASN A 64 5.93 0.64 -14.58
C ASN A 64 6.08 -0.87 -14.84
N TYR A 65 7.00 -1.56 -14.15
CA TYR A 65 7.09 -3.01 -14.17
C TYR A 65 6.09 -3.64 -13.20
N PHE A 66 5.21 -4.46 -13.76
CA PHE A 66 4.24 -5.24 -13.03
C PHE A 66 4.69 -6.70 -12.97
N ALA A 67 4.70 -7.26 -11.76
CA ALA A 67 4.95 -8.67 -11.53
C ALA A 67 3.70 -9.31 -10.93
N VAL A 68 3.39 -10.54 -11.38
CA VAL A 68 2.38 -11.38 -10.74
C VAL A 68 3.05 -12.04 -9.54
N CYS A 69 2.47 -11.86 -8.36
CA CYS A 69 2.97 -12.41 -7.11
C CYS A 69 1.82 -13.07 -6.34
N SER A 70 2.15 -14.01 -5.46
CA SER A 70 1.15 -14.55 -4.54
C SER A 70 0.75 -13.49 -3.49
N CYS A 71 -0.48 -13.56 -2.98
CA CYS A 71 -0.96 -12.70 -1.89
C CYS A 71 -0.01 -12.67 -0.68
N PHE A 72 0.61 -13.80 -0.34
CA PHE A 72 1.59 -13.88 0.75
C PHE A 72 2.83 -13.00 0.48
N HIS A 73 3.42 -13.15 -0.70
CA HIS A 73 4.59 -12.36 -1.12
C HIS A 73 4.24 -10.88 -1.26
N ALA A 74 3.02 -10.56 -1.70
CA ALA A 74 2.55 -9.18 -1.78
C ALA A 74 2.47 -8.51 -0.39
N CYS A 75 2.05 -9.24 0.65
CA CYS A 75 2.08 -8.73 2.03
C CYS A 75 3.51 -8.45 2.51
N GLU A 76 4.46 -9.35 2.25
CA GLU A 76 5.88 -9.12 2.59
C GLU A 76 6.42 -7.86 1.90
N ILE A 77 6.12 -7.67 0.62
CA ILE A 77 6.54 -6.46 -0.13
C ILE A 77 5.98 -5.19 0.53
N ILE A 78 4.72 -5.21 0.98
CA ILE A 78 4.09 -4.07 1.67
C ILE A 78 4.78 -3.80 3.01
N GLU A 79 5.08 -4.83 3.80
CA GLU A 79 5.79 -4.69 5.08
C GLU A 79 7.19 -4.09 4.89
N HIS A 80 7.93 -4.57 3.89
CA HIS A 80 9.23 -4.01 3.52
C HIS A 80 9.13 -2.53 3.13
N ARG A 81 8.07 -2.11 2.43
CA ARG A 81 7.84 -0.69 2.08
C ARG A 81 7.57 0.16 3.32
N ILE A 82 6.72 -0.30 4.23
CA ILE A 82 6.41 0.42 5.47
C ILE A 82 7.68 0.57 6.33
N SER A 83 8.44 -0.52 6.50
CA SER A 83 9.69 -0.52 7.26
C SER A 83 10.73 0.42 6.65
N CYS A 84 10.89 0.39 5.31
CA CYS A 84 11.84 1.27 4.63
C CYS A 84 11.46 2.75 4.76
N LYS A 85 10.16 3.08 4.63
CA LYS A 85 9.65 4.45 4.80
C LYS A 85 9.84 4.97 6.23
N PHE A 86 9.56 4.13 7.23
CA PHE A 86 9.75 4.49 8.65
C PHE A 86 11.23 4.75 8.97
N ARG A 87 12.13 3.89 8.48
CA ARG A 87 13.56 4.01 8.70
C ARG A 87 14.17 5.25 8.05
N ILE A 88 13.71 5.62 6.84
CA ILE A 88 14.16 6.85 6.17
C ILE A 88 13.71 8.09 6.96
N SER A 89 12.47 8.13 7.45
CA SER A 89 11.96 9.25 8.26
C SER A 89 12.76 9.42 9.56
N CYS A 90 12.98 8.33 10.31
CA CYS A 90 13.72 8.37 11.57
C CYS A 90 15.20 8.76 11.37
N LYS A 91 15.84 8.23 10.31
CA LYS A 91 17.19 8.65 9.92
C LYS A 91 17.24 10.13 9.53
N PHE A 92 16.26 10.62 8.77
CA PHE A 92 16.24 12.01 8.34
C PHE A 92 16.09 12.97 9.52
N ILE A 93 15.21 12.65 10.49
CA ILE A 93 15.04 13.43 11.72
C ILE A 93 16.33 13.39 12.55
N SER A 94 16.93 12.21 12.78
CA SER A 94 18.22 12.12 13.49
C SER A 94 19.35 12.84 12.77
N LEU A 95 19.41 12.80 11.43
CA LEU A 95 20.43 13.53 10.65
C LEU A 95 20.23 15.04 10.80
N LYS A 96 18.98 15.52 10.76
CA LYS A 96 18.65 16.94 10.92
C LYS A 96 18.97 17.46 12.31
N ILE A 97 18.72 16.66 13.36
CA ILE A 97 19.07 17.00 14.74
C ILE A 97 20.59 17.01 14.94
N ASN A 98 21.34 16.08 14.32
CA ASN A 98 22.81 16.04 14.42
C ASN A 98 23.53 17.11 13.59
N HIS A 99 22.90 17.61 12.51
CA HIS A 99 23.47 18.67 11.66
C HIS A 99 22.91 20.07 11.94
N GLY A 100 22.11 20.26 12.99
CA GLY A 100 21.81 21.55 13.62
C GLY A 100 21.53 22.72 12.67
N TRP A 101 20.38 22.70 12.01
CA TRP A 101 19.69 23.89 11.47
C TRP A 101 18.18 23.69 11.60
#